data_AF-A0A1W0A2S6-F1
#
_entry.id   AF-A0A1W0A2S6-F1
#
_cell.length_a   1.000
_cell.length_b   1.000
_cell.length_c   1.000
_cell.angle_alpha   90.00
_cell.angle_beta   90.00
_cell.angle_gamma   90.00
#
_symmetry.space_group_name_H-M   'P 1'
#
loop_
_entity.id
_entity.type
_entity.pdbx_description
1 polymer ?
#
loop_
_entity_poly.entity_id
_entity_poly.type
_entity_poly.pdbx_seq_one_letter_code
_entity_poly.pdbx_strand_id
1 'polypeptide(L)'
;MVTCETRGEKQPVKRKNAESRKNSKQGEGLDDDEDEDGLEERREVYMAIFVEKGTLGVAAYDALSTKLKTLSIPINTTTLAQNLHVVKTQLEPCAIIVSRQNYRAYEGFKSLKDGDPVEICFRNSGDFDCMEACKCMLKLRIKADGDKNWQNLQEMTEQKRYQNLRCHFDFDNSSIIRSVGALLQYLSCEKIVYCVNGPLPISIQAVEKASLKDIMFIDADTFKSLQIFNPEYQLSLLQDNARAKEGMSINSLLDHTLTKSGKAMLRDWMLSPLTNIDLINERQDAIEFFLELDSTEFFDFLKKTLKEFKDVGRCLLRMRKMQSNYRDWIILDKAIASFLIIRQEVMALPIDSIDRMPFIKQFVQLESIQQLKNLLDQVVNMEATISEKHCVVRNGVSPQLDNAREKKEQVDHIVHNVTYDLARTYPDISEIKISFAPRYGFVISCSKSSRVPSTFAFQYIEGPYRVYKANEEMILNNY
;
A
#
# COMPACT_ATOMS: atom_id res chain seq x y z
N MET A 1 42.83 27.64 20.24
CA MET A 1 41.81 27.64 21.31
C MET A 1 40.56 28.31 20.77
N VAL A 2 39.37 27.93 21.27
CA VAL A 2 38.01 28.30 20.82
C VAL A 2 37.47 27.36 19.72
N THR A 3 37.14 26.10 20.06
CA THR A 3 35.82 25.54 20.51
C THR A 3 34.82 25.33 19.37
N CYS A 4 34.68 24.06 18.97
CA CYS A 4 33.60 23.49 18.18
C CYS A 4 32.29 23.45 19.01
N GLU A 5 31.19 23.91 18.41
CA GLU A 5 29.83 23.58 18.88
C GLU A 5 29.04 22.92 17.74
N THR A 6 28.80 21.63 17.91
CA THR A 6 27.91 20.78 17.12
C THR A 6 26.46 21.02 17.54
N ARG A 7 25.59 21.47 16.60
CA ARG A 7 24.14 21.55 16.81
C ARG A 7 23.41 20.34 16.23
N GLY A 8 23.02 19.44 17.15
CA GLY A 8 21.66 18.89 17.29
C GLY A 8 21.01 18.16 16.12
N GLU A 9 21.26 16.85 16.03
CA GLU A 9 20.36 15.88 15.40
C GLU A 9 19.04 15.79 16.19
N LYS A 10 17.90 16.05 15.54
CA LYS A 10 16.58 15.79 16.12
C LYS A 10 16.17 14.34 15.80
N GLN A 11 16.08 13.52 16.85
CA GLN A 11 15.50 12.18 16.82
C GLN A 11 13.98 12.23 16.58
N PRO A 12 13.39 11.21 15.92
CA PRO A 12 11.94 11.10 15.78
C PRO A 12 11.28 10.63 17.09
N VAL A 13 10.13 11.23 17.37
CA VAL A 13 9.33 11.05 18.60
C VAL A 13 8.75 9.64 18.68
N LYS A 14 9.16 8.87 19.69
CA LYS A 14 8.55 7.59 20.09
C LYS A 14 7.17 7.87 20.71
N ARG A 15 6.10 7.32 20.13
CA ARG A 15 4.78 7.22 20.79
C ARG A 15 4.84 6.12 21.86
N LYS A 16 4.38 6.45 23.07
CA LYS A 16 4.27 5.54 24.22
C LYS A 16 3.04 4.64 24.03
N ASN A 17 3.24 3.32 24.12
CA ASN A 17 2.16 2.36 24.32
C ASN A 17 1.73 2.39 25.79
N ALA A 18 0.43 2.62 26.03
CA ALA A 18 -0.19 2.42 27.33
C ALA A 18 -0.87 1.04 27.33
N GLU A 19 -0.43 0.16 28.23
CA GLU A 19 -1.05 -1.13 28.51
C GLU A 19 -2.39 -0.91 29.23
N SER A 20 -3.48 -1.47 28.68
CA SER A 20 -4.74 -1.64 29.40
C SER A 20 -5.08 -3.14 29.48
N ARG A 21 -5.31 -3.58 30.71
CA ARG A 21 -5.63 -4.96 31.11
C ARG A 21 -6.97 -5.40 30.53
N LYS A 22 -7.01 -6.49 29.76
CA LYS A 22 -8.26 -7.22 29.43
C LYS A 22 -8.47 -8.36 30.45
N ASN A 23 -9.63 -8.33 31.12
CA ASN A 23 -10.17 -9.44 31.90
C ASN A 23 -10.76 -10.50 30.95
N SER A 24 -10.55 -11.76 31.34
CA SER A 24 -10.99 -12.98 30.67
C SER A 24 -12.51 -13.19 30.69
N LYS A 25 -13.10 -13.53 29.54
CA LYS A 25 -14.23 -14.47 29.43
C LYS A 25 -14.11 -15.29 28.13
N GLN A 26 -14.21 -16.60 28.29
CA GLN A 26 -14.24 -17.62 27.23
C GLN A 26 -15.57 -17.59 26.48
N GLY A 27 -15.50 -17.73 25.17
CA GLY A 27 -16.62 -18.00 24.27
C GLY A 27 -16.07 -18.23 22.87
N GLU A 28 -16.21 -19.44 22.35
CA GLU A 28 -15.76 -19.83 21.01
C GLU A 28 -16.64 -19.17 19.95
N GLY A 29 -16.01 -18.30 19.15
CA GLY A 29 -16.56 -17.65 17.97
C GLY A 29 -15.42 -16.89 17.31
N LEU A 30 -15.23 -17.07 16.01
CA LEU A 30 -14.26 -16.32 15.23
C LEU A 30 -14.66 -14.85 15.26
N ASP A 31 -14.00 -14.06 16.12
CA ASP A 31 -14.05 -12.59 16.13
C ASP A 31 -13.36 -12.05 14.85
N ASP A 32 -13.97 -12.28 13.70
CA ASP A 32 -13.69 -11.55 12.47
C ASP A 32 -14.54 -10.27 12.50
N ASP A 33 -14.05 -9.20 13.14
CA ASP A 33 -14.43 -7.80 12.81
C ASP A 33 -13.77 -6.72 13.70
N GLU A 34 -13.08 -7.06 14.79
CA GLU A 34 -12.40 -6.06 15.64
C GLU A 34 -10.92 -5.91 15.28
N ASP A 35 -10.62 -5.25 14.15
CA ASP A 35 -9.37 -4.49 13.86
C ASP A 35 -9.33 -4.04 12.38
N GLU A 36 -10.46 -3.61 11.79
CA GLU A 36 -10.37 -2.80 10.57
C GLU A 36 -9.98 -1.38 10.97
N ASP A 37 -8.69 -1.05 10.75
CA ASP A 37 -8.10 0.28 10.85
C ASP A 37 -9.08 1.35 10.30
N GLY A 38 -9.81 1.97 11.23
CA GLY A 38 -10.88 2.95 10.98
C GLY A 38 -10.38 4.35 10.65
N LEU A 39 -9.15 4.46 10.15
CA LEU A 39 -8.71 5.66 9.46
C LEU A 39 -8.98 5.39 7.98
N GLU A 40 -9.92 6.12 7.38
CA GLU A 40 -9.87 6.35 5.93
C GLU A 40 -8.54 7.06 5.65
N GLU A 41 -7.45 6.29 5.53
CA GLU A 41 -6.14 6.84 5.23
C GLU A 41 -6.28 7.55 3.89
N ARG A 42 -5.91 8.82 3.87
CA ARG A 42 -6.02 9.68 2.70
C ARG A 42 -5.32 9.06 1.50
N ARG A 43 -5.83 9.35 0.31
CA ARG A 43 -5.22 8.95 -0.95
C ARG A 43 -3.75 9.43 -0.99
N GLU A 44 -2.82 8.52 -1.22
CA GLU A 44 -1.39 8.82 -1.33
C GLU A 44 -1.07 9.29 -2.75
N VAL A 45 -1.50 10.51 -3.10
CA VAL A 45 -1.20 11.15 -4.39
C VAL A 45 -0.20 12.28 -4.19
N TYR A 46 0.94 12.16 -4.86
CA TYR A 46 2.02 13.16 -4.82
C TYR A 46 2.05 13.92 -6.13
N MET A 47 1.99 15.25 -6.07
CA MET A 47 1.94 16.10 -7.25
C MET A 47 3.12 17.06 -7.31
N ALA A 48 3.71 17.26 -8.48
CA ALA A 48 4.67 18.31 -8.76
C ALA A 48 4.16 19.22 -9.86
N ILE A 49 4.41 20.51 -9.71
CA ILE A 49 3.95 21.54 -10.65
C ILE A 49 5.08 22.51 -11.00
N PHE A 50 5.12 22.92 -12.25
CA PHE A 50 6.10 23.86 -12.76
C PHE A 50 5.53 24.68 -13.90
N VAL A 51 5.75 26.00 -13.86
CA VAL A 51 5.32 26.91 -14.93
C VAL A 51 6.53 27.40 -15.72
N GLU A 52 6.46 27.29 -17.04
CA GLU A 52 7.46 27.87 -17.94
C GLU A 52 6.79 28.35 -19.23
N LYS A 53 7.21 29.49 -19.78
CA LYS A 53 6.76 30.02 -21.08
C LYS A 53 5.22 30.08 -21.26
N GLY A 54 4.48 30.34 -20.18
CA GLY A 54 3.01 30.39 -20.21
C GLY A 54 2.35 29.00 -20.27
N THR A 55 3.06 27.94 -19.89
CA THR A 55 2.51 26.58 -19.78
C THR A 55 2.73 26.05 -18.36
N LEU A 56 1.69 25.47 -17.79
CA LEU A 56 1.73 24.76 -16.51
C LEU A 56 1.87 23.27 -16.78
N GLY A 57 3.02 22.71 -16.39
CA GLY A 57 3.28 21.28 -16.38
C GLY A 57 2.93 20.70 -15.02
N VAL A 58 2.10 19.66 -15.00
CA VAL A 58 1.69 18.93 -13.81
C VAL A 58 2.10 17.47 -13.97
N ALA A 59 2.72 16.92 -12.94
CA ALA A 59 2.97 15.50 -12.80
C ALA A 59 2.37 15.02 -11.48
N ALA A 60 1.59 13.94 -11.49
CA ALA A 60 1.01 13.36 -10.29
C ALA A 60 1.22 11.85 -10.26
N TYR A 61 1.72 11.33 -9.14
CA TYR A 61 1.94 9.92 -8.92
C TYR A 61 0.96 9.42 -7.87
N ASP A 62 0.18 8.40 -8.22
CA ASP A 62 -0.73 7.71 -7.32
C ASP A 62 -0.05 6.44 -6.80
N ALA A 63 0.17 6.36 -5.49
CA ALA A 63 0.88 5.24 -4.88
C ALA A 63 0.11 3.92 -4.96
N LEU A 64 -1.23 3.95 -5.00
CA LEU A 64 -2.08 2.76 -5.05
C LEU A 64 -2.10 2.17 -6.46
N SER A 65 -2.39 2.98 -7.48
CA SER A 65 -2.38 2.52 -8.87
C SER A 65 -0.96 2.39 -9.44
N THR A 66 0.04 3.00 -8.78
CA THR A 66 1.43 3.08 -9.26
C THR A 66 1.55 3.70 -10.65
N LYS A 67 0.60 4.58 -11.00
CA LYS A 67 0.54 5.29 -12.28
C LYS A 67 1.04 6.72 -12.13
N LEU A 68 1.70 7.21 -13.18
CA LEU A 68 2.12 8.59 -13.30
C LEU A 68 1.20 9.32 -14.27
N LYS A 69 0.43 10.28 -13.79
CA LYS A 69 -0.41 11.15 -14.62
C LYS A 69 0.38 12.41 -14.96
N THR A 70 0.44 12.75 -16.24
CA THR A 70 1.04 14.01 -16.73
C THR A 70 0.00 14.86 -17.40
N LEU A 71 0.00 16.15 -17.11
CA LEU A 71 -0.94 17.12 -17.65
C LEU A 71 -0.20 18.41 -18.01
N SER A 72 -0.55 19.00 -19.15
CA SER A 72 -0.05 20.31 -19.58
C SER A 72 -1.21 21.23 -19.90
N ILE A 73 -1.19 22.41 -19.29
CA ILE A 73 -2.24 23.41 -19.43
C ILE A 73 -1.61 24.73 -19.90
N PRO A 74 -2.03 25.29 -21.04
CA PRO A 74 -1.68 26.67 -21.40
C PRO A 74 -2.29 27.62 -20.36
N ILE A 75 -1.49 28.53 -19.83
CA ILE A 75 -1.93 29.45 -18.78
C ILE A 75 -1.69 30.92 -19.15
N ASN A 76 -2.62 31.75 -18.69
CA ASN A 76 -2.44 33.19 -18.55
C ASN A 76 -2.29 33.51 -17.06
N THR A 77 -1.78 34.71 -16.73
CA THR A 77 -1.59 35.13 -15.33
C THR A 77 -2.88 35.10 -14.50
N THR A 78 -4.04 35.33 -15.12
CA THR A 78 -5.36 35.29 -14.47
C THR A 78 -5.96 33.88 -14.37
N THR A 79 -5.61 32.97 -15.28
CA THR A 79 -6.22 31.61 -15.33
C THR A 79 -5.47 30.59 -14.49
N LEU A 80 -4.24 30.89 -14.06
CA LEU A 80 -3.42 29.98 -13.28
C LEU A 80 -4.10 29.52 -11.98
N ALA A 81 -4.71 30.45 -11.23
CA ALA A 81 -5.39 30.11 -9.97
C ALA A 81 -6.58 29.16 -10.19
N GLN A 82 -7.39 29.43 -11.21
CA GLN A 82 -8.54 28.59 -11.57
C GLN A 82 -8.09 27.19 -12.00
N ASN A 83 -7.07 27.09 -12.85
CA ASN A 83 -6.53 25.81 -13.31
C ASN A 83 -5.90 25.00 -12.17
N LEU A 84 -5.17 25.65 -11.25
CA LEU A 84 -4.61 24.98 -10.07
C LEU A 84 -5.71 24.46 -9.15
N HIS A 85 -6.80 25.22 -8.99
CA HIS A 85 -7.95 24.80 -8.20
C HIS A 85 -8.59 23.53 -8.77
N VAL A 86 -8.80 23.45 -10.09
CA VAL A 86 -9.31 22.24 -10.76
C VAL A 86 -8.39 21.05 -10.55
N VAL A 87 -7.09 21.23 -10.81
CA VAL A 87 -6.11 20.15 -10.70
C VAL A 87 -6.01 19.64 -9.26
N LYS A 88 -6.06 20.54 -8.28
CA LYS A 88 -6.10 20.19 -6.85
C LYS A 88 -7.34 19.38 -6.51
N THR A 89 -8.50 19.79 -7.01
CA THR A 89 -9.79 19.16 -6.74
C THR A 89 -9.89 17.77 -7.39
N GLN A 90 -9.42 17.62 -8.64
CA GLN A 90 -9.50 16.36 -9.38
C GLN A 90 -8.49 15.30 -8.92
N LEU A 91 -7.27 15.72 -8.57
CA LEU A 91 -6.19 14.78 -8.21
C LEU A 91 -6.11 14.52 -6.71
N GLU A 92 -6.75 15.35 -5.89
CA GLU A 92 -6.73 15.30 -4.42
C GLU A 92 -5.33 14.97 -3.83
N PRO A 93 -4.28 15.76 -4.18
CA PRO A 93 -2.91 15.43 -3.77
C PRO A 93 -2.73 15.60 -2.26
N CYS A 94 -2.00 14.67 -1.64
CA CYS A 94 -1.59 14.80 -0.24
C CYS A 94 -0.41 15.78 -0.08
N ALA A 95 0.47 15.84 -1.09
CA ALA A 95 1.60 16.76 -1.12
C ALA A 95 1.81 17.37 -2.53
N ILE A 96 2.13 18.67 -2.56
CA ILE A 96 2.40 19.44 -3.77
C ILE A 96 3.83 19.96 -3.72
N ILE A 97 4.65 19.54 -4.68
CA ILE A 97 6.05 19.88 -4.81
C ILE A 97 6.19 21.08 -5.74
N VAL A 98 6.80 22.16 -5.24
CA VAL A 98 6.96 23.42 -5.97
C VAL A 98 8.37 23.98 -5.79
N SER A 99 8.94 24.54 -6.87
CA SER A 99 10.18 25.31 -6.80
C SER A 99 9.96 26.64 -6.09
N ARG A 100 10.83 27.00 -5.14
CA ARG A 100 10.76 28.30 -4.43
C ARG A 100 10.78 29.50 -5.36
N GLN A 101 11.53 29.42 -6.46
CA GLN A 101 11.65 30.51 -7.43
C GLN A 101 10.36 30.63 -8.25
N ASN A 102 9.81 29.50 -8.71
CA ASN A 102 8.58 29.47 -9.50
C ASN A 102 7.38 29.95 -8.66
N TYR A 103 7.30 29.51 -7.40
CA TYR A 103 6.28 29.97 -6.44
C TYR A 103 6.28 31.49 -6.22
N ARG A 104 7.46 32.12 -6.20
CA ARG A 104 7.59 33.58 -6.06
C ARG A 104 7.29 34.33 -7.35
N ALA A 105 7.52 33.71 -8.51
CA ALA A 105 7.36 34.35 -9.81
C ALA A 105 5.89 34.49 -10.24
N TYR A 106 5.00 33.60 -9.78
CA TYR A 106 3.59 33.61 -10.16
C TYR A 106 2.67 33.72 -8.94
N GLU A 107 1.90 34.81 -8.88
CA GLU A 107 0.98 35.05 -7.77
C GLU A 107 -0.12 33.99 -7.64
N GLY A 108 -0.51 33.35 -8.75
CA GLY A 108 -1.52 32.30 -8.77
C GLY A 108 -1.18 31.11 -7.85
N PHE A 109 0.09 30.83 -7.55
CA PHE A 109 0.46 29.79 -6.59
C PHE A 109 0.11 30.10 -5.14
N LYS A 110 -0.20 31.36 -4.80
CA LYS A 110 -0.69 31.72 -3.46
C LYS A 110 -2.00 30.99 -3.15
N SER A 111 -2.85 30.78 -4.17
CA SER A 111 -4.12 30.04 -4.05
C SER A 111 -3.96 28.57 -3.62
N LEU A 112 -2.76 27.99 -3.74
CA LEU A 112 -2.52 26.62 -3.25
C LEU A 112 -2.72 26.48 -1.74
N LYS A 113 -2.51 27.59 -1.00
CA LYS A 113 -2.73 27.65 0.45
C LYS A 113 -4.20 27.82 0.84
N ASP A 114 -5.07 28.09 -0.12
CA ASP A 114 -6.50 28.24 0.13
C ASP A 114 -7.17 26.86 0.13
N GLY A 115 -7.98 26.59 1.15
CA GLY A 115 -8.68 25.31 1.33
C GLY A 115 -7.86 24.20 2.01
N ASP A 116 -8.28 22.94 1.79
CA ASP A 116 -7.88 21.70 2.49
C ASP A 116 -6.39 21.58 2.91
N PRO A 117 -6.09 20.84 3.99
CA PRO A 117 -4.74 20.63 4.50
C PRO A 117 -3.93 19.72 3.56
N VAL A 118 -3.36 20.34 2.52
CA VAL A 118 -2.40 19.75 1.58
C VAL A 118 -0.99 20.24 1.94
N GLU A 119 -0.02 19.34 2.01
CA GLU A 119 1.37 19.70 2.33
C GLU A 119 2.05 20.34 1.11
N ILE A 120 2.57 21.57 1.24
CA ILE A 120 3.34 22.22 0.17
C ILE A 120 4.83 22.02 0.44
N CYS A 121 5.48 21.21 -0.38
CA CYS A 121 6.90 20.89 -0.26
C CYS A 121 7.74 21.81 -1.16
N PHE A 122 8.47 22.74 -0.56
CA PHE A 122 9.37 23.64 -1.28
C PHE A 122 10.72 22.99 -1.57
N ARG A 123 11.05 22.85 -2.86
CA ARG A 123 12.33 22.32 -3.35
C ARG A 123 13.16 23.40 -4.04
N ASN A 124 14.45 23.12 -4.25
CA ASN A 124 15.36 24.04 -4.92
C ASN A 124 15.07 24.06 -6.43
N SER A 125 15.41 25.16 -7.10
CA SER A 125 15.23 25.25 -8.56
C SER A 125 16.05 24.21 -9.33
N GLY A 126 17.18 23.76 -8.78
CA GLY A 126 17.99 22.69 -9.36
C GLY A 126 17.26 21.34 -9.45
N ASP A 127 16.32 21.06 -8.55
CA ASP A 127 15.51 19.82 -8.61
C ASP A 127 14.52 19.84 -9.79
N PHE A 128 14.25 21.02 -10.35
CA PHE A 128 13.45 21.25 -11.55
C PHE A 128 14.33 21.54 -12.78
N ASP A 129 15.62 21.22 -12.74
CA ASP A 129 16.47 21.35 -13.91
C ASP A 129 16.10 20.29 -14.97
N CYS A 130 16.09 20.69 -16.24
CA CYS A 130 15.66 19.80 -17.33
C CYS A 130 16.65 18.64 -17.54
N MET A 131 17.95 18.89 -17.39
CA MET A 131 18.97 17.85 -17.56
C MET A 131 18.90 16.82 -16.42
N GLU A 132 18.75 17.29 -15.18
CA GLU A 132 18.58 16.40 -14.02
C GLU A 132 17.26 15.62 -14.10
N ALA A 133 16.18 16.26 -14.57
CA ALA A 133 14.91 15.58 -14.82
C ALA A 133 15.06 14.44 -15.84
N CYS A 134 15.72 14.69 -16.98
CA CYS A 134 16.01 13.67 -17.99
C CYS A 134 16.85 12.51 -17.42
N LYS A 135 17.89 12.80 -16.62
CA LYS A 135 18.69 11.77 -15.93
C LYS A 135 17.86 10.94 -14.94
N CYS A 136 16.94 11.55 -14.21
CA CYS A 136 16.02 10.83 -13.32
C CYS A 136 15.04 9.95 -14.11
N MET A 137 14.54 10.43 -15.25
CA MET A 137 13.62 9.66 -16.10
C MET A 137 14.31 8.44 -16.74
N LEU A 138 15.60 8.52 -17.06
CA LEU A 138 16.38 7.35 -17.51
C LEU A 138 16.47 6.23 -16.47
N LYS A 139 16.22 6.56 -15.19
CA LYS A 139 16.20 5.61 -14.08
C LYS A 139 14.82 5.00 -13.84
N LEU A 140 13.83 5.31 -14.68
CA LEU A 140 12.45 4.90 -14.50
C LEU A 140 12.17 3.61 -15.28
N ARG A 141 11.52 2.64 -14.64
CA ARG A 141 11.02 1.41 -15.28
C ARG A 141 9.52 1.47 -15.46
N ILE A 142 9.05 1.46 -16.72
CA ILE A 142 7.62 1.49 -17.10
C ILE A 142 7.16 0.07 -17.44
N LYS A 143 6.38 -0.56 -16.56
CA LYS A 143 6.00 -1.99 -16.75
C LYS A 143 5.08 -2.23 -17.95
N ALA A 144 4.29 -1.24 -18.38
CA ALA A 144 3.42 -1.34 -19.54
C ALA A 144 4.15 -1.75 -20.83
N ASP A 145 5.45 -1.47 -20.94
CA ASP A 145 6.27 -1.86 -22.10
C ASP A 145 6.64 -3.36 -22.13
N GLY A 146 6.19 -4.15 -21.14
CA GLY A 146 6.41 -5.59 -21.04
C GLY A 146 7.76 -5.98 -20.43
N ASP A 147 7.76 -7.00 -19.55
CA ASP A 147 8.95 -7.41 -18.78
C ASP A 147 10.14 -7.88 -19.64
N LYS A 148 9.88 -8.37 -20.86
CA LYS A 148 10.92 -8.82 -21.81
C LYS A 148 11.81 -7.66 -22.29
N ASN A 149 11.27 -6.44 -22.39
CA ASN A 149 12.06 -5.27 -22.78
C ASN A 149 13.03 -4.80 -21.69
N TRP A 150 12.75 -5.14 -20.43
CA TRP A 150 13.50 -4.62 -19.28
C TRP A 150 14.64 -5.54 -18.81
N GLN A 151 14.64 -6.83 -19.18
CA GLN A 151 15.76 -7.74 -18.88
C GLN A 151 17.08 -7.28 -19.53
N ASN A 152 17.00 -6.55 -20.65
CA ASN A 152 18.16 -6.04 -21.39
C ASN A 152 18.59 -4.60 -21.01
N LEU A 153 18.05 -4.03 -19.92
CA LEU A 153 18.33 -2.64 -19.55
C LEU A 153 19.82 -2.35 -19.38
N GLN A 154 20.55 -3.24 -18.71
CA GLN A 154 21.98 -3.06 -18.43
C GLN A 154 22.83 -3.02 -19.70
N GLU A 155 22.32 -3.55 -20.83
CA GLU A 155 23.00 -3.61 -22.12
C GLU A 155 22.49 -2.56 -23.13
N MET A 156 21.40 -1.85 -22.82
CA MET A 156 20.84 -0.81 -23.70
C MET A 156 21.58 0.52 -23.57
N THR A 157 21.97 1.11 -24.70
CA THR A 157 22.51 2.47 -24.77
C THR A 157 21.48 3.51 -24.31
N GLU A 158 21.96 4.63 -23.75
CA GLU A 158 21.10 5.74 -23.29
C GLU A 158 20.16 6.24 -24.39
N GLN A 159 20.63 6.28 -25.64
CA GLN A 159 19.85 6.68 -26.81
C GLN A 159 18.59 5.82 -27.00
N LYS A 160 18.70 4.49 -26.89
CA LYS A 160 17.54 3.59 -27.04
C LYS A 160 16.56 3.77 -25.88
N ARG A 161 17.04 4.04 -24.66
CA ARG A 161 16.17 4.32 -23.51
C ARG A 161 15.38 5.62 -23.70
N TYR A 162 16.01 6.68 -24.22
CA TYR A 162 15.31 7.92 -24.56
C TYR A 162 14.26 7.71 -25.65
N GLN A 163 14.55 6.91 -26.67
CA GLN A 163 13.58 6.57 -27.71
C GLN A 163 12.33 5.89 -27.13
N ASN A 164 12.50 4.94 -26.21
CA ASN A 164 11.38 4.29 -25.53
C ASN A 164 10.59 5.28 -24.67
N LEU A 165 11.26 6.14 -23.91
CA LEU A 165 10.59 7.15 -23.09
C LEU A 165 9.79 8.16 -23.93
N ARG A 166 10.20 8.43 -25.17
CA ARG A 166 9.52 9.38 -26.07
C ARG A 166 8.12 8.90 -26.49
N CYS A 167 7.83 7.61 -26.36
CA CYS A 167 6.48 7.07 -26.53
C CYS A 167 5.55 7.48 -25.37
N HIS A 168 6.10 7.65 -24.17
CA HIS A 168 5.34 7.94 -22.95
C HIS A 168 5.28 9.43 -22.62
N PHE A 169 6.39 10.13 -22.83
CA PHE A 169 6.54 11.53 -22.48
C PHE A 169 6.67 12.40 -23.72
N ASP A 170 5.96 13.53 -23.70
CA ASP A 170 6.19 14.60 -24.67
C ASP A 170 7.41 15.42 -24.24
N PHE A 171 8.55 15.14 -24.86
CA PHE A 171 9.80 15.83 -24.55
C PHE A 171 9.87 17.25 -25.12
N ASP A 172 8.94 17.63 -26.01
CA ASP A 172 8.88 18.98 -26.55
C ASP A 172 8.30 19.95 -25.49
N ASN A 173 7.57 19.41 -24.50
CA ASN A 173 7.04 20.16 -23.38
C ASN A 173 7.96 20.15 -22.16
N SER A 174 8.81 21.15 -22.10
CA SER A 174 9.82 21.35 -21.05
C SER A 174 9.22 21.58 -19.66
N SER A 175 7.94 21.96 -19.54
CA SER A 175 7.27 22.10 -18.24
C SER A 175 6.91 20.74 -17.62
N ILE A 176 6.43 19.79 -18.44
CA ILE A 176 6.09 18.43 -17.99
C ILE A 176 7.35 17.70 -17.52
N ILE A 177 8.41 17.72 -18.32
CA ILE A 177 9.66 17.01 -17.99
C ILE A 177 10.18 17.46 -16.62
N ARG A 178 10.22 18.78 -16.38
CA ARG A 178 10.71 19.33 -15.11
C ARG A 178 9.82 18.92 -13.93
N SER A 179 8.50 18.97 -14.08
CA SER A 179 7.57 18.51 -13.05
C SER A 179 7.74 17.01 -12.77
N VAL A 180 7.88 16.18 -13.81
CA VAL A 180 8.12 14.74 -13.66
C VAL A 180 9.46 14.48 -12.95
N GLY A 181 10.53 15.15 -13.36
CA GLY A 181 11.85 15.01 -12.74
C GLY A 181 11.85 15.34 -11.26
N ALA A 182 11.26 16.48 -10.89
CA ALA A 182 11.13 16.92 -9.51
C ALA A 182 10.29 15.93 -8.67
N LEU A 183 9.19 15.42 -9.24
CA LEU A 183 8.36 14.41 -8.59
C LEU A 183 9.14 13.12 -8.32
N LEU A 184 9.84 12.60 -9.33
CA LEU A 184 10.62 11.36 -9.19
C LEU A 184 11.74 11.50 -8.16
N GLN A 185 12.42 12.65 -8.15
CA GLN A 185 13.44 12.94 -7.15
C GLN A 185 12.85 12.99 -5.74
N TYR A 186 11.70 13.65 -5.57
CA TYR A 186 10.97 13.68 -4.30
C TYR A 186 10.58 12.26 -3.83
N LEU A 187 9.97 11.47 -4.71
CA LEU A 187 9.56 10.09 -4.42
C LEU A 187 10.74 9.20 -4.02
N SER A 188 11.90 9.41 -4.66
CA SER A 188 13.15 8.70 -4.33
C SER A 188 13.72 9.15 -2.98
N CYS A 189 13.70 10.45 -2.67
CA CYS A 189 14.21 10.99 -1.41
C CYS A 189 13.39 10.52 -0.21
N GLU A 190 12.06 10.55 -0.33
CA GLU A 190 11.13 10.12 0.73
C GLU A 190 10.94 8.60 0.79
N LYS A 191 11.62 7.83 -0.09
CA LYS A 191 11.51 6.36 -0.20
C LYS A 191 10.07 5.86 -0.38
N ILE A 192 9.23 6.66 -1.04
CA ILE A 192 7.82 6.33 -1.29
C ILE A 192 7.71 5.21 -2.34
N VAL A 193 8.57 5.28 -3.36
CA VAL A 193 8.68 4.25 -4.40
C VAL A 193 10.02 3.54 -4.22
N TYR A 194 9.98 2.27 -3.83
CA TYR A 194 11.16 1.43 -3.71
C TYR A 194 10.94 0.12 -4.47
N CYS A 195 11.88 -0.24 -5.34
CA CYS A 195 11.96 -1.57 -5.93
C CYS A 195 12.96 -2.41 -5.16
N VAL A 196 12.46 -3.49 -4.56
CA VAL A 196 13.28 -4.57 -4.02
C VAL A 196 14.01 -5.23 -5.19
N ASN A 197 15.34 -5.14 -5.18
CA ASN A 197 16.25 -5.87 -6.09
C ASN A 197 16.20 -5.48 -7.58
N GLY A 198 15.79 -4.27 -7.94
CA GLY A 198 15.90 -3.73 -9.30
C GLY A 198 17.17 -2.87 -9.50
N PRO A 199 17.80 -2.84 -10.69
CA PRO A 199 18.91 -1.92 -11.00
C PRO A 199 18.45 -0.45 -11.06
N LEU A 200 17.13 -0.21 -11.06
CA LEU A 200 16.49 1.09 -11.15
C LEU A 200 15.63 1.36 -9.89
N PRO A 201 15.76 2.54 -9.26
CA PRO A 201 15.12 2.83 -7.97
C PRO A 201 13.60 3.02 -8.07
N ILE A 202 13.05 3.37 -9.24
CA ILE A 202 11.64 3.75 -9.40
C ILE A 202 11.00 2.92 -10.52
N SER A 203 9.99 2.10 -10.16
CA SER A 203 9.14 1.40 -11.13
C SER A 203 7.70 1.88 -11.03
N ILE A 204 7.14 2.23 -12.19
CA ILE A 204 5.79 2.75 -12.39
C ILE A 204 5.09 1.82 -13.37
N GLN A 205 3.79 1.59 -13.18
CA GLN A 205 3.03 0.68 -14.05
C GLN A 205 2.82 1.30 -15.43
N ALA A 206 2.33 2.54 -15.48
CA ALA A 206 2.04 3.26 -16.72
C ALA A 206 2.20 4.77 -16.54
N VAL A 207 2.42 5.45 -17.65
CA VAL A 207 2.34 6.91 -17.76
C VAL A 207 1.08 7.26 -18.52
N GLU A 208 0.19 8.05 -17.90
CA GLU A 208 -1.09 8.44 -18.47
C GLU A 208 -1.08 9.94 -18.75
N LYS A 209 -1.42 10.33 -19.97
CA LYS A 209 -1.64 11.73 -20.32
C LYS A 209 -3.04 12.11 -19.87
N ALA A 210 -3.14 12.81 -18.74
CA ALA A 210 -4.39 13.36 -18.29
C ALA A 210 -4.75 14.59 -19.14
N SER A 211 -6.04 14.75 -19.41
CA SER A 211 -6.59 15.88 -20.15
C SER A 211 -7.75 16.45 -19.34
N LEU A 212 -7.81 17.79 -19.26
CA LEU A 212 -9.01 18.49 -18.79
C LEU A 212 -10.06 18.65 -19.89
N LYS A 213 -9.70 18.34 -21.14
CA LYS A 213 -10.67 18.22 -22.24
C LYS A 213 -11.45 16.94 -22.00
N ASP A 214 -12.78 17.03 -22.08
CA ASP A 214 -13.76 15.96 -21.85
C ASP A 214 -14.23 15.75 -20.39
N ILE A 215 -13.92 16.70 -19.50
CA ILE A 215 -14.41 16.72 -18.12
C ILE A 215 -15.13 18.04 -17.85
N MET A 216 -16.25 17.97 -17.12
CA MET A 216 -16.99 19.15 -16.69
C MET A 216 -16.18 19.93 -15.63
N PHE A 217 -15.98 21.23 -15.87
CA PHE A 217 -15.42 22.13 -14.87
C PHE A 217 -16.46 22.40 -13.78
N ILE A 218 -16.11 22.10 -12.53
CA ILE A 218 -16.91 22.41 -11.35
C ILE A 218 -15.96 23.03 -10.33
N ASP A 219 -16.28 24.22 -9.84
CA ASP A 219 -15.51 24.86 -8.77
C ASP A 219 -15.89 24.32 -7.38
N ALA A 220 -15.08 24.63 -6.37
CA ALA A 220 -15.32 24.11 -5.02
C ALA A 220 -16.62 24.63 -4.41
N ASP A 221 -17.00 25.88 -4.72
CA ASP A 221 -18.24 26.47 -4.23
C ASP A 221 -19.46 25.74 -4.81
N THR A 222 -19.42 25.38 -6.10
CA THR A 222 -20.46 24.57 -6.75
C THR A 222 -20.52 23.17 -6.17
N PHE A 223 -19.38 22.50 -5.94
CA PHE A 223 -19.35 21.20 -5.25
C PHE A 223 -20.01 21.27 -3.86
N LYS A 224 -19.76 22.37 -3.12
CA LYS A 224 -20.35 22.61 -1.80
C LYS A 224 -21.84 22.95 -1.88
N SER A 225 -22.25 23.81 -2.81
CA SER A 225 -23.64 24.21 -3.02
C SER A 225 -24.52 23.05 -3.48
N LEU A 226 -23.99 22.18 -4.35
CA LEU A 226 -24.65 20.95 -4.77
C LEU A 226 -24.54 19.82 -3.72
N GLN A 227 -23.75 20.02 -2.66
CA GLN A 227 -23.47 19.02 -1.63
C GLN A 227 -23.05 17.67 -2.23
N ILE A 228 -22.19 17.74 -3.27
CA ILE A 228 -21.70 16.52 -3.93
C ILE A 228 -20.93 15.67 -2.91
N PHE A 229 -20.07 16.34 -2.14
CA PHE A 229 -19.38 15.78 -0.98
C PHE A 229 -19.72 16.62 0.24
N ASN A 230 -19.82 16.00 1.41
CA ASN A 230 -20.02 16.75 2.64
C ASN A 230 -18.81 16.62 3.59
N PRO A 231 -17.92 17.62 3.62
CA PRO A 231 -16.79 17.63 4.54
C PRO A 231 -17.19 17.93 5.99
N GLU A 232 -18.45 18.28 6.26
CA GLU A 232 -18.96 18.38 7.63
C GLU A 232 -19.15 16.98 8.19
N TYR A 233 -18.06 16.47 8.74
CA TYR A 233 -18.09 15.45 9.76
C TYR A 233 -19.05 15.93 10.85
N GLN A 234 -20.23 15.31 10.93
CA GLN A 234 -21.06 15.50 12.12
C GLN A 234 -20.26 14.94 13.30
N LEU A 235 -19.59 15.83 14.04
CA LEU A 235 -19.18 15.58 15.41
C LEU A 235 -20.47 15.28 16.17
N SER A 236 -20.82 14.00 16.25
CA SER A 236 -21.79 13.54 17.23
C SER A 236 -21.16 13.81 18.59
N LEU A 237 -21.50 14.96 19.18
CA LEU A 237 -21.01 15.46 20.46
C LEU A 237 -21.39 14.57 21.67
N LEU A 238 -21.72 13.28 21.46
CA LEU A 238 -22.25 12.39 22.48
C LEU A 238 -21.60 10.99 22.52
N GLN A 239 -20.56 10.70 21.73
CA GLN A 239 -19.82 9.44 21.88
C GLN A 239 -18.34 9.65 21.55
N ASP A 240 -17.46 9.41 22.53
CA ASP A 240 -15.99 9.45 22.42
C ASP A 240 -15.39 8.49 21.36
N ASN A 241 -16.22 7.75 20.62
CA ASN A 241 -15.83 6.83 19.54
C ASN A 241 -16.70 6.99 18.26
N ALA A 242 -17.44 8.10 18.10
CA ALA A 242 -18.28 8.31 16.93
C ALA A 242 -17.43 8.63 15.70
N ARG A 243 -17.36 7.65 14.79
CA ARG A 243 -16.72 7.72 13.47
C ARG A 243 -17.21 8.95 12.71
N ALA A 244 -16.27 9.65 12.08
CA ALA A 244 -16.54 10.77 11.20
C ALA A 244 -17.24 10.23 9.93
N LYS A 245 -18.58 10.17 9.94
CA LYS A 245 -19.37 9.82 8.75
C LYS A 245 -19.58 11.08 7.92
N GLU A 246 -19.43 10.96 6.60
CA GLU A 246 -19.85 11.98 5.65
C GLU A 246 -21.31 12.36 5.95
N GLY A 247 -21.60 13.66 6.07
CA GLY A 247 -22.97 14.14 6.21
C GLY A 247 -23.82 13.80 4.97
N MET A 248 -25.12 14.12 5.00
CA MET A 248 -25.97 13.95 3.81
C MET A 248 -25.36 14.70 2.61
N SER A 249 -25.05 13.94 1.56
CA SER A 249 -24.42 14.38 0.31
C SER A 249 -24.85 13.46 -0.84
N ILE A 250 -24.70 13.93 -2.08
CA ILE A 250 -24.94 13.09 -3.27
C ILE A 250 -24.00 11.87 -3.27
N ASN A 251 -22.75 12.04 -2.84
CA ASN A 251 -21.82 10.93 -2.68
C ASN A 251 -22.35 9.88 -1.70
N SER A 252 -22.75 10.29 -0.49
CA SER A 252 -23.32 9.37 0.51
C SER A 252 -24.65 8.73 0.08
N LEU A 253 -25.40 9.38 -0.82
CA LEU A 253 -26.67 8.87 -1.35
C LEU A 253 -26.46 7.79 -2.41
N LEU A 254 -25.45 7.96 -3.28
CA LEU A 254 -25.18 7.04 -4.39
C LEU A 254 -24.17 5.95 -4.04
N ASP A 255 -23.32 6.15 -3.03
CA ASP A 255 -22.28 5.20 -2.64
C ASP A 255 -22.87 3.97 -1.92
N HIS A 256 -23.27 2.99 -2.73
CA HIS A 256 -23.56 1.62 -2.31
C HIS A 256 -22.45 0.64 -2.71
N THR A 257 -21.23 1.15 -2.94
CA THR A 257 -20.11 0.32 -3.36
C THR A 257 -19.66 -0.59 -2.22
N LEU A 258 -19.17 -1.79 -2.58
CA LEU A 258 -18.79 -2.81 -1.60
C LEU A 258 -17.27 -2.90 -1.36
N THR A 259 -16.49 -2.25 -2.21
CA THR A 259 -15.03 -2.31 -2.18
C THR A 259 -14.46 -0.89 -2.06
N LYS A 260 -13.32 -0.75 -1.39
CA LYS A 260 -12.66 0.57 -1.27
C LYS A 260 -12.25 1.14 -2.63
N SER A 261 -11.88 0.27 -3.58
CA SER A 261 -11.58 0.67 -4.96
C SER A 261 -12.84 1.16 -5.69
N GLY A 262 -13.99 0.52 -5.48
CA GLY A 262 -15.27 0.96 -6.03
C GLY A 262 -15.66 2.33 -5.49
N LYS A 263 -15.56 2.53 -4.17
CA LYS A 263 -15.81 3.82 -3.51
C LYS A 263 -14.92 4.93 -4.06
N ALA A 264 -13.62 4.66 -4.17
CA ALA A 264 -12.66 5.61 -4.73
C ALA A 264 -12.95 5.93 -6.21
N MET A 265 -13.35 4.94 -7.01
CA MET A 265 -13.70 5.12 -8.42
C MET A 265 -14.98 5.93 -8.59
N LEU A 266 -16.01 5.67 -7.77
CA LEU A 266 -17.25 6.46 -7.77
C LEU A 266 -16.98 7.92 -7.38
N ARG A 267 -16.16 8.13 -6.34
CA ARG A 267 -15.70 9.47 -5.95
C ARG A 267 -14.97 10.18 -7.10
N ASP A 268 -14.04 9.50 -7.77
CA ASP A 268 -13.32 10.02 -8.94
C ASP A 268 -14.28 10.41 -10.07
N TRP A 269 -15.34 9.62 -10.29
CA TRP A 269 -16.38 9.93 -11.29
C TRP A 269 -17.20 11.16 -10.92
N MET A 270 -17.52 11.35 -9.64
CA MET A 270 -18.23 12.55 -9.18
C MET A 270 -17.36 13.81 -9.21
N LEU A 271 -16.05 13.68 -8.97
CA LEU A 271 -15.09 14.79 -9.10
C LEU A 271 -14.82 15.17 -10.55
N SER A 272 -14.96 14.22 -11.48
CA SER A 272 -14.66 14.41 -12.90
C SER A 272 -15.81 13.92 -13.80
N PRO A 273 -16.96 14.62 -13.83
CA PRO A 273 -18.06 14.24 -14.71
C PRO A 273 -17.64 14.31 -16.17
N LEU A 274 -17.99 13.28 -16.94
CA LEU A 274 -17.63 13.17 -18.35
C LEU A 274 -18.43 14.16 -19.20
N THR A 275 -17.81 14.69 -20.26
CA THR A 275 -18.52 15.42 -21.33
C THR A 275 -18.41 14.73 -22.69
N ASN A 276 -17.64 13.64 -22.79
CA ASN A 276 -17.56 12.81 -23.99
C ASN A 276 -18.78 11.88 -24.06
N ILE A 277 -19.57 12.03 -25.13
CA ILE A 277 -20.82 11.28 -25.31
C ILE A 277 -20.60 9.76 -25.44
N ASP A 278 -19.52 9.34 -26.09
CA ASP A 278 -19.23 7.91 -26.28
C ASP A 278 -18.92 7.24 -24.93
N LEU A 279 -18.12 7.90 -24.09
CA LEU A 279 -17.82 7.40 -22.74
C LEU A 279 -19.02 7.45 -21.79
N ILE A 280 -19.93 8.42 -21.98
CA ILE A 280 -21.20 8.47 -21.23
C ILE A 280 -22.08 7.29 -21.63
N ASN A 281 -22.26 7.06 -22.93
CA ASN A 281 -23.05 5.95 -23.45
C ASN A 281 -22.48 4.60 -22.99
N GLU A 282 -21.15 4.39 -23.05
CA GLU A 282 -20.53 3.15 -22.57
C GLU A 282 -20.87 2.85 -21.09
N ARG A 283 -20.92 3.89 -20.23
CA ARG A 283 -21.34 3.71 -18.83
C ARG A 283 -22.83 3.45 -18.70
N GLN A 284 -23.67 4.09 -19.52
CA GLN A 284 -25.12 3.87 -19.51
C GLN A 284 -25.47 2.46 -20.01
N ASP A 285 -24.83 2.00 -21.08
CA ASP A 285 -24.97 0.64 -21.61
C ASP A 285 -24.61 -0.41 -20.54
N ALA A 286 -23.57 -0.16 -19.73
CA ALA A 286 -23.22 -1.02 -18.61
C ALA A 286 -24.29 -1.08 -17.53
N ILE A 287 -24.88 0.06 -17.19
CA ILE A 287 -25.96 0.13 -16.20
C ILE A 287 -27.20 -0.58 -16.73
N GLU A 288 -27.60 -0.30 -17.98
CA GLU A 288 -28.74 -0.92 -18.64
C GLU A 288 -28.58 -2.44 -18.70
N PHE A 289 -27.40 -2.93 -19.09
CA PHE A 289 -27.10 -4.36 -19.09
C PHE A 289 -27.36 -5.02 -17.74
N PHE A 290 -26.86 -4.45 -16.64
CA PHE A 290 -27.09 -5.01 -15.31
C PHE A 290 -28.57 -4.91 -14.90
N LEU A 291 -29.28 -3.84 -15.25
CA LEU A 291 -30.71 -3.73 -14.97
C LEU A 291 -31.54 -4.77 -15.75
N GLU A 292 -31.17 -5.09 -17.00
CA GLU A 292 -31.85 -6.07 -17.84
C GLU A 292 -31.64 -7.52 -17.40
N LEU A 293 -30.55 -7.85 -16.70
CA LEU A 293 -30.29 -9.22 -16.24
C LEU A 293 -31.37 -9.75 -15.29
N ASP A 294 -32.14 -8.87 -14.63
CA ASP A 294 -33.28 -9.15 -13.72
C ASP A 294 -33.09 -10.40 -12.81
N SER A 295 -31.86 -10.63 -12.36
CA SER A 295 -31.47 -11.82 -11.60
C SER A 295 -31.05 -11.42 -10.20
N THR A 296 -32.03 -11.43 -9.29
CA THR A 296 -31.78 -11.10 -7.87
C THR A 296 -30.72 -12.03 -7.27
N GLU A 297 -30.73 -13.32 -7.64
CA GLU A 297 -29.74 -14.30 -7.19
C GLU A 297 -28.31 -13.96 -7.63
N PHE A 298 -28.14 -13.55 -8.90
CA PHE A 298 -26.84 -13.12 -9.42
C PHE A 298 -26.32 -11.89 -8.67
N PHE A 299 -27.17 -10.90 -8.40
CA PHE A 299 -26.78 -9.71 -7.63
C PHE A 299 -26.44 -10.02 -6.18
N ASP A 300 -27.21 -10.88 -5.50
CA ASP A 300 -26.91 -11.28 -4.13
C ASP A 300 -25.61 -12.08 -4.05
N PHE A 301 -25.35 -12.93 -5.05
CA PHE A 301 -24.06 -13.58 -5.22
C PHE A 301 -22.93 -12.57 -5.41
N LEU A 302 -23.04 -11.65 -6.37
CA LEU A 302 -22.01 -10.63 -6.62
C LEU A 302 -21.74 -9.80 -5.37
N LYS A 303 -22.78 -9.39 -4.65
CA LYS A 303 -22.64 -8.62 -3.41
C LYS A 303 -21.88 -9.38 -2.33
N LYS A 304 -22.17 -10.68 -2.14
CA LYS A 304 -21.45 -11.52 -1.17
C LYS A 304 -19.98 -11.68 -1.58
N THR A 305 -19.73 -12.00 -2.86
CA THR A 305 -18.38 -12.29 -3.35
C THR A 305 -17.48 -11.04 -3.41
N LEU A 306 -18.05 -9.88 -3.76
CA LEU A 306 -17.32 -8.60 -3.79
C LEU A 306 -16.92 -8.10 -2.40
N LYS A 307 -17.66 -8.44 -1.33
CA LYS A 307 -17.29 -8.03 0.04
C LYS A 307 -15.96 -8.63 0.52
N GLU A 308 -15.60 -9.80 0.01
CA GLU A 308 -14.28 -10.40 0.28
C GLU A 308 -13.14 -9.67 -0.45
N PHE A 309 -13.46 -8.84 -1.45
CA PHE A 309 -12.50 -7.99 -2.15
C PHE A 309 -12.21 -6.73 -1.32
N LYS A 310 -11.42 -6.91 -0.26
CA LYS A 310 -10.95 -5.82 0.62
C LYS A 310 -9.91 -4.93 -0.10
N ASP A 311 -9.11 -4.19 0.65
CA ASP A 311 -8.12 -3.25 0.09
C ASP A 311 -6.85 -3.96 -0.44
N VAL A 312 -7.00 -4.65 -1.58
CA VAL A 312 -5.90 -5.34 -2.26
C VAL A 312 -4.80 -4.37 -2.68
N GLY A 313 -5.16 -3.16 -3.11
CA GLY A 313 -4.20 -2.13 -3.54
C GLY A 313 -3.18 -1.80 -2.44
N ARG A 314 -3.64 -1.59 -1.21
CA ARG A 314 -2.74 -1.35 -0.06
C ARG A 314 -1.95 -2.60 0.35
N CYS A 315 -2.55 -3.78 0.27
CA CYS A 315 -1.84 -5.04 0.53
C CYS A 315 -0.64 -5.17 -0.43
N LEU A 316 -0.87 -4.97 -1.74
CA LEU A 316 0.18 -5.00 -2.75
C LEU A 316 1.24 -3.91 -2.54
N LEU A 317 0.84 -2.71 -2.10
CA LEU A 317 1.77 -1.63 -1.77
C LEU A 317 2.68 -2.00 -0.59
N ARG A 318 2.13 -2.60 0.48
CA ARG A 318 2.90 -3.10 1.63
C ARG A 318 3.82 -4.26 1.26
N MET A 319 3.34 -5.20 0.44
CA MET A 319 4.15 -6.29 -0.10
C MET A 319 5.34 -5.75 -0.91
N ARG A 320 5.12 -4.75 -1.77
CA ARG A 320 6.19 -4.09 -2.54
C ARG A 320 7.23 -3.40 -1.62
N LYS A 321 6.79 -2.87 -0.47
CA LYS A 321 7.66 -2.25 0.53
C LYS A 321 8.33 -3.26 1.49
N MET A 322 8.10 -4.57 1.32
CA MET A 322 8.52 -5.63 2.27
C MET A 322 8.01 -5.39 3.70
N GLN A 323 6.83 -4.78 3.82
CA GLN A 323 6.17 -4.45 5.08
C GLN A 323 4.84 -5.21 5.23
N SER A 324 4.61 -6.23 4.39
CA SER A 324 3.40 -7.03 4.46
C SER A 324 3.35 -7.90 5.71
N ASN A 325 2.19 -7.97 6.34
CA ASN A 325 1.89 -8.92 7.41
C ASN A 325 1.13 -10.15 6.88
N TYR A 326 0.84 -11.12 7.74
CA TYR A 326 0.08 -12.32 7.36
C TYR A 326 -1.35 -12.02 6.87
N ARG A 327 -2.00 -10.98 7.40
CA ARG A 327 -3.34 -10.55 7.00
C ARG A 327 -3.35 -10.08 5.54
N ASP A 328 -2.28 -9.41 5.08
CA ASP A 328 -2.15 -8.98 3.69
C ASP A 328 -2.18 -10.16 2.71
N TRP A 329 -1.56 -11.29 3.09
CA TRP A 329 -1.57 -12.52 2.29
C TRP A 329 -2.95 -13.16 2.25
N ILE A 330 -3.66 -13.18 3.39
CA ILE A 330 -5.04 -13.69 3.48
C ILE A 330 -5.99 -12.83 2.63
N ILE A 331 -5.87 -11.50 2.72
CA ILE A 331 -6.68 -10.57 1.93
C ILE A 331 -6.43 -10.77 0.43
N LEU A 332 -5.17 -10.90 0.02
CA LEU A 332 -4.82 -11.15 -1.37
C LEU A 332 -5.41 -12.48 -1.87
N ASP A 333 -5.30 -13.55 -1.08
CA ASP A 333 -5.81 -14.87 -1.44
C ASP A 333 -7.34 -14.86 -1.63
N LYS A 334 -8.06 -14.32 -0.65
CA LYS A 334 -9.52 -14.16 -0.71
C LYS A 334 -9.96 -13.33 -1.90
N ALA A 335 -9.28 -12.21 -2.16
CA ALA A 335 -9.61 -11.35 -3.30
C ALA A 335 -9.39 -12.05 -4.65
N ILE A 336 -8.31 -12.82 -4.78
CA ILE A 336 -8.04 -13.63 -5.98
C ILE A 336 -9.13 -14.71 -6.14
N ALA A 337 -9.47 -15.42 -5.07
CA ALA A 337 -10.52 -16.44 -5.10
C ALA A 337 -11.88 -15.84 -5.51
N SER A 338 -12.27 -14.72 -4.89
CA SER A 338 -13.49 -13.99 -5.25
C SER A 338 -13.50 -13.53 -6.70
N PHE A 339 -12.38 -13.01 -7.20
CA PHE A 339 -12.26 -12.62 -8.61
C PHE A 339 -12.52 -13.81 -9.54
N LEU A 340 -11.90 -14.97 -9.26
CA LEU A 340 -12.05 -16.17 -10.10
C LEU A 340 -13.48 -16.71 -10.08
N ILE A 341 -14.14 -16.70 -8.92
CA ILE A 341 -15.54 -17.12 -8.77
C ILE A 341 -16.48 -16.17 -9.53
N ILE A 342 -16.30 -14.84 -9.43
CA ILE A 342 -17.08 -13.87 -10.21
C ILE A 342 -16.84 -14.07 -11.72
N ARG A 343 -15.58 -14.27 -12.12
CA ARG A 343 -15.23 -14.52 -13.52
C ARG A 343 -15.93 -15.76 -14.07
N GLN A 344 -16.02 -16.83 -13.30
CA GLN A 344 -16.75 -18.03 -13.72
C GLN A 344 -18.24 -17.76 -13.95
N GLU A 345 -18.91 -17.06 -13.04
CA GLU A 345 -20.34 -16.72 -13.18
C GLU A 345 -20.58 -15.75 -14.35
N VAL A 346 -19.70 -14.77 -14.55
CA VAL A 346 -19.79 -13.83 -15.67
C VAL A 346 -19.59 -14.55 -17.01
N MET A 347 -18.73 -15.57 -17.07
CA MET A 347 -18.56 -16.41 -18.27
C MET A 347 -19.75 -17.32 -18.55
N ALA A 348 -20.62 -17.57 -17.57
CA ALA A 348 -21.85 -18.33 -17.74
C ALA A 348 -23.01 -17.49 -18.30
N LEU A 349 -22.85 -16.16 -18.38
CA LEU A 349 -23.83 -15.28 -19.02
C LEU A 349 -23.90 -15.53 -20.54
N PRO A 350 -25.03 -15.22 -21.20
CA PRO A 350 -25.18 -15.38 -22.64
C PRO A 350 -24.06 -14.68 -23.42
N ILE A 351 -23.51 -15.34 -24.46
CA ILE A 351 -22.36 -14.84 -25.24
C ILE A 351 -22.64 -13.46 -25.85
N ASP A 352 -23.86 -13.23 -26.32
CA ASP A 352 -24.30 -11.94 -26.87
C ASP A 352 -24.13 -10.79 -25.88
N SER A 353 -24.25 -11.07 -24.58
CA SER A 353 -24.01 -10.10 -23.50
C SER A 353 -22.53 -9.79 -23.28
N ILE A 354 -21.66 -10.78 -23.49
CA ILE A 354 -20.20 -10.62 -23.32
C ILE A 354 -19.60 -9.79 -24.45
N ASP A 355 -20.04 -10.02 -25.69
CA ASP A 355 -19.50 -9.31 -26.87
C ASP A 355 -20.00 -7.86 -26.99
N ARG A 356 -21.19 -7.55 -26.45
CA ARG A 356 -21.74 -6.19 -26.41
C ARG A 356 -21.01 -5.26 -25.44
N MET A 357 -20.26 -5.80 -24.47
CA MET A 357 -19.71 -5.05 -23.36
C MET A 357 -18.17 -5.12 -23.29
N PRO A 358 -17.44 -4.07 -23.70
CA PRO A 358 -15.98 -4.07 -23.69
C PRO A 358 -15.36 -4.38 -22.32
N PHE A 359 -15.96 -3.90 -21.23
CA PHE A 359 -15.43 -4.14 -19.88
C PHE A 359 -15.59 -5.62 -19.44
N ILE A 360 -16.70 -6.28 -19.80
CA ILE A 360 -16.93 -7.71 -19.50
C ILE A 360 -15.91 -8.54 -20.24
N LYS A 361 -15.68 -8.23 -21.51
CA LYS A 361 -14.66 -8.89 -22.33
C LYS A 361 -13.27 -8.76 -21.72
N GLN A 362 -12.88 -7.55 -21.29
CA GLN A 362 -11.61 -7.33 -20.59
C GLN A 362 -11.52 -8.13 -19.30
N PHE A 363 -12.60 -8.14 -18.50
CA PHE A 363 -12.67 -8.86 -17.23
C PHE A 363 -12.47 -10.38 -17.40
N VAL A 364 -13.13 -10.98 -18.40
CA VAL A 364 -13.06 -12.41 -18.70
C VAL A 364 -11.67 -12.83 -19.21
N GLN A 365 -10.96 -11.93 -19.91
CA GLN A 365 -9.64 -12.17 -20.51
C GLN A 365 -8.47 -12.17 -19.51
N LEU A 366 -8.70 -11.86 -18.22
CA LEU A 366 -7.67 -11.83 -17.18
C LEU A 366 -7.27 -13.24 -16.68
N GLU A 367 -6.84 -14.10 -17.59
CA GLU A 367 -6.45 -15.50 -17.32
C GLU A 367 -5.24 -15.63 -16.39
N SER A 368 -4.35 -14.63 -16.40
CA SER A 368 -3.13 -14.61 -15.57
C SER A 368 -3.42 -14.69 -14.07
N ILE A 369 -4.63 -14.29 -13.63
CA ILE A 369 -5.01 -14.35 -12.22
C ILE A 369 -5.16 -15.82 -11.74
N GLN A 370 -5.58 -16.73 -12.62
CA GLN A 370 -5.62 -18.16 -12.28
C GLN A 370 -4.21 -18.71 -12.06
N GLN A 371 -3.26 -18.32 -12.90
CA GLN A 371 -1.85 -18.70 -12.75
C GLN A 371 -1.27 -18.17 -11.44
N LEU A 372 -1.61 -16.92 -11.08
CA LEU A 372 -1.22 -16.32 -9.80
C LEU A 372 -1.80 -17.09 -8.60
N LYS A 373 -3.09 -17.48 -8.66
CA LYS A 373 -3.71 -18.30 -7.61
C LYS A 373 -2.98 -19.62 -7.42
N ASN A 374 -2.73 -20.34 -8.51
CA ASN A 374 -2.02 -21.62 -8.48
C ASN A 374 -0.61 -21.45 -7.89
N LEU A 375 0.11 -20.39 -8.26
CA LEU A 375 1.43 -20.08 -7.70
C LEU A 375 1.34 -19.79 -6.19
N LEU A 376 0.38 -18.98 -5.78
CA LEU A 376 0.16 -18.65 -4.38
C LEU A 376 -0.13 -19.90 -3.55
N ASP A 377 -0.97 -20.80 -4.07
CA ASP A 377 -1.31 -22.08 -3.42
C ASP A 377 -0.12 -23.03 -3.32
N GLN A 378 0.80 -23.02 -4.29
CA GLN A 378 2.01 -23.83 -4.25
C GLN A 378 3.07 -23.28 -3.29
N VAL A 379 3.11 -21.96 -3.09
CA VAL A 379 4.17 -21.30 -2.33
C VAL A 379 3.76 -21.05 -0.87
N VAL A 380 2.53 -20.61 -0.62
CA VAL A 380 2.07 -20.16 0.70
C VAL A 380 1.11 -21.19 1.29
N ASN A 381 1.38 -21.59 2.54
CA ASN A 381 0.46 -22.38 3.33
C ASN A 381 -0.51 -21.43 4.05
N MET A 382 -1.70 -21.21 3.48
CA MET A 382 -2.69 -20.29 4.04
C MET A 382 -3.20 -20.74 5.43
N GLU A 383 -3.43 -22.04 5.63
CA GLU A 383 -3.88 -22.58 6.93
C GLU A 383 -2.85 -22.31 8.04
N ALA A 384 -1.58 -22.61 7.77
CA ALA A 384 -0.49 -22.33 8.72
C ALA A 384 -0.26 -20.82 8.88
N THR A 385 -0.44 -20.04 7.82
CA THR A 385 -0.31 -18.58 7.87
C THR A 385 -1.35 -17.94 8.80
N ILE A 386 -2.57 -18.47 8.80
CA ILE A 386 -3.65 -18.05 9.70
C ILE A 386 -3.33 -18.46 11.14
N SER A 387 -2.95 -19.71 11.38
CA SER A 387 -2.74 -20.24 12.74
C SER A 387 -1.49 -19.64 13.41
N GLU A 388 -0.38 -19.49 12.68
CA GLU A 388 0.90 -19.02 13.20
C GLU A 388 1.07 -17.50 13.13
N LYS A 389 0.09 -16.78 12.56
CA LYS A 389 0.06 -15.31 12.44
C LYS A 389 1.31 -14.70 11.78
N HIS A 390 1.94 -15.43 10.85
CA HIS A 390 3.00 -14.96 9.96
C HIS A 390 2.91 -15.71 8.63
N CYS A 391 3.46 -15.18 7.54
CA CYS A 391 3.42 -15.87 6.25
C CYS A 391 4.26 -17.16 6.31
N VAL A 392 3.61 -18.30 6.16
CA VAL A 392 4.24 -19.63 6.17
C VAL A 392 4.41 -20.13 4.74
N VAL A 393 5.65 -20.28 4.31
CA VAL A 393 5.98 -20.88 3.00
C VAL A 393 5.82 -22.41 3.07
N ARG A 394 5.29 -23.06 2.03
CA ARG A 394 5.17 -24.52 1.95
C ARG A 394 6.53 -25.22 1.89
N ASN A 395 6.57 -26.46 2.35
CA ASN A 395 7.75 -27.32 2.22
C ASN A 395 8.01 -27.64 0.74
N GLY A 396 9.27 -27.77 0.36
CA GLY A 396 9.70 -28.06 -1.02
C GLY A 396 9.84 -26.82 -1.91
N VAL A 397 9.46 -25.63 -1.42
CA VAL A 397 9.64 -24.36 -2.15
C VAL A 397 11.10 -23.89 -2.08
N SER A 398 11.74 -24.06 -0.93
CA SER A 398 13.13 -23.66 -0.72
C SER A 398 13.87 -24.68 0.14
N PRO A 399 14.86 -25.42 -0.43
CA PRO A 399 15.59 -26.43 0.32
C PRO A 399 16.40 -25.81 1.48
N GLN A 400 16.81 -24.54 1.35
CA GLN A 400 17.49 -23.81 2.41
C GLN A 400 16.57 -23.53 3.60
N LEU A 401 15.32 -23.14 3.33
CA LEU A 401 14.32 -22.90 4.36
C LEU A 401 13.90 -24.21 5.02
N ASP A 402 13.72 -25.27 4.22
CA ASP A 402 13.34 -26.60 4.72
C ASP A 402 14.42 -27.17 5.66
N ASN A 403 15.70 -27.10 5.28
CA ASN A 403 16.82 -27.50 6.13
C ASN A 403 16.91 -26.64 7.41
N ALA A 404 16.65 -25.32 7.31
CA ALA A 404 16.61 -24.46 8.49
C ALA A 404 15.47 -24.82 9.45
N ARG A 405 14.30 -25.22 8.93
CA ARG A 405 13.17 -25.73 9.72
C ARG A 405 13.51 -27.05 10.39
N GLU A 406 14.09 -27.99 9.65
CA GLU A 406 14.52 -29.29 10.18
C GLU A 406 15.54 -29.12 11.32
N LYS A 407 16.53 -28.25 11.14
CA LYS A 407 17.50 -27.92 12.21
C LYS A 407 16.84 -27.32 13.44
N LYS A 408 15.84 -26.45 13.26
CA LYS A 408 15.09 -25.88 14.38
C LYS A 408 14.32 -26.97 15.14
N GLU A 409 13.67 -27.87 14.43
CA GLU A 409 12.94 -29.00 15.02
C GLU A 409 13.88 -29.95 15.77
N GLN A 410 15.06 -30.26 15.20
CA GLN A 410 16.11 -31.01 15.89
C GLN A 410 16.55 -30.34 17.20
N VAL A 411 16.75 -29.02 17.19
CA VAL A 411 17.08 -28.26 18.40
C VAL A 411 15.96 -28.34 19.44
N ASP A 412 14.69 -28.22 19.03
CA ASP A 412 13.56 -28.33 19.95
C ASP A 412 13.47 -29.74 20.58
N HIS A 413 13.79 -30.79 19.82
CA HIS A 413 13.91 -32.16 20.33
C HIS A 413 15.05 -32.31 21.35
N ILE A 414 16.23 -31.77 21.06
CA ILE A 414 17.38 -31.80 21.98
C ILE A 414 17.03 -31.06 23.27
N VAL A 415 16.42 -29.88 23.18
CA VAL A 415 15.99 -29.09 24.33
C VAL A 415 14.99 -29.87 25.19
N HIS A 416 14.05 -30.59 24.56
CA HIS A 416 13.10 -31.45 25.27
C HIS A 416 13.80 -32.60 26.00
N ASN A 417 14.71 -33.32 25.34
CA ASN A 417 15.46 -34.43 25.93
C ASN A 417 16.33 -33.98 27.10
N VAL A 418 17.09 -32.88 26.94
CA VAL A 418 17.91 -32.33 28.03
C VAL A 418 17.04 -31.87 29.19
N THR A 419 15.84 -31.31 28.92
CA THR A 419 14.90 -30.93 29.99
C THR A 419 14.44 -32.18 30.76
N TYR A 420 14.13 -33.26 30.06
CA TYR A 420 13.75 -34.54 30.68
C TYR A 420 14.88 -35.15 31.51
N ASP A 421 16.11 -35.17 30.99
CA ASP A 421 17.29 -35.69 31.68
C ASP A 421 17.63 -34.88 32.94
N LEU A 422 17.51 -33.54 32.86
CA LEU A 422 17.69 -32.67 34.02
C LEU A 422 16.60 -32.88 35.07
N ALA A 423 15.34 -33.05 34.66
CA ALA A 423 14.24 -33.35 35.59
C ALA A 423 14.43 -34.71 36.29
N ARG A 424 14.99 -35.70 35.60
CA ARG A 424 15.31 -37.00 36.17
C ARG A 424 16.52 -36.95 37.12
N THR A 425 17.53 -36.16 36.78
CA THR A 425 18.77 -36.02 37.58
C THR A 425 18.52 -35.21 38.85
N TYR A 426 17.62 -34.22 38.78
CA TYR A 426 17.30 -33.32 39.89
C TYR A 426 15.79 -33.30 40.19
N PRO A 427 15.24 -34.38 40.77
CA PRO A 427 13.82 -34.51 41.07
C PRO A 427 13.32 -33.48 42.11
N ASP A 428 14.22 -32.91 42.91
CA ASP A 428 13.92 -31.88 43.91
C ASP A 428 13.65 -30.49 43.32
N ILE A 429 13.90 -30.30 42.01
CA ILE A 429 13.67 -29.03 41.33
C ILE A 429 12.32 -29.09 40.62
N SER A 430 11.39 -28.24 41.04
CA SER A 430 10.06 -28.16 40.47
C SER A 430 10.03 -27.22 39.26
N GLU A 431 9.28 -27.62 38.22
CA GLU A 431 9.05 -26.85 36.99
C GLU A 431 10.34 -26.49 36.23
N ILE A 432 11.24 -27.46 36.03
CA ILE A 432 12.42 -27.25 35.17
C ILE A 432 11.97 -27.06 33.72
N LYS A 433 12.37 -25.94 33.11
CA LYS A 433 12.15 -25.67 31.70
C LYS A 433 13.38 -25.04 31.07
N ILE A 434 13.86 -25.59 29.95
CA ILE A 434 14.88 -24.95 29.12
C ILE A 434 14.19 -24.05 28.09
N SER A 435 14.70 -22.83 27.94
CA SER A 435 14.22 -21.87 26.93
C SER A 435 15.39 -21.09 26.34
N PHE A 436 15.19 -20.52 25.15
CA PHE A 436 16.18 -19.65 24.51
C PHE A 436 15.89 -18.19 24.83
N ALA A 437 16.84 -17.50 25.47
CA ALA A 437 16.80 -16.07 25.74
C ALA A 437 17.79 -15.34 24.82
N PRO A 438 17.37 -14.39 23.95
CA PRO A 438 18.23 -13.78 22.93
C PRO A 438 19.54 -13.16 23.44
N ARG A 439 19.58 -12.70 24.69
CA ARG A 439 20.77 -12.11 25.32
C ARG A 439 21.70 -13.12 26.00
N TYR A 440 21.18 -14.29 26.38
CA TYR A 440 21.88 -15.24 27.26
C TYR A 440 22.05 -16.63 26.65
N GLY A 441 21.46 -16.89 25.49
CA GLY A 441 21.42 -18.21 24.86
C GLY A 441 20.39 -19.12 25.52
N PHE A 442 20.65 -20.43 25.53
CA PHE A 442 19.83 -21.39 26.25
C PHE A 442 19.98 -21.21 27.77
N VAL A 443 18.84 -21.14 28.45
CA VAL A 443 18.76 -20.93 29.90
C VAL A 443 17.85 -21.98 30.53
N ILE A 444 18.17 -22.34 31.77
CA ILE A 444 17.35 -23.24 32.59
C ILE A 444 16.53 -22.35 33.53
N SER A 445 15.21 -22.46 33.44
CA SER A 445 14.27 -21.81 34.36
C SER A 445 13.71 -22.83 35.36
N CYS A 446 13.61 -22.45 36.63
CA CYS A 446 12.97 -23.26 37.67
C CYS A 446 12.26 -22.38 38.70
N SER A 447 11.41 -22.98 39.54
CA SER A 447 10.69 -22.24 40.58
C SER A 447 11.63 -21.64 41.63
N LYS A 448 11.29 -20.47 42.17
CA LYS A 448 12.04 -19.80 43.26
C LYS A 448 12.18 -20.65 44.52
N SER A 449 11.25 -21.56 44.77
CA SER A 449 11.23 -22.44 45.95
C SER A 449 12.19 -23.63 45.84
N SER A 450 12.68 -23.93 44.64
CA SER A 450 13.54 -25.09 44.40
C SER A 450 14.98 -24.85 44.90
N ARG A 451 15.58 -25.88 45.50
CA ARG A 451 17.02 -25.89 45.82
C ARG A 451 17.79 -26.34 44.59
N VAL A 452 18.61 -25.45 44.05
CA VAL A 452 19.35 -25.68 42.80
C VAL A 452 20.81 -26.00 43.13
N PRO A 453 21.47 -26.94 42.41
CA PRO A 453 22.89 -27.24 42.57
C PRO A 453 23.79 -26.00 42.41
N SER A 454 24.91 -25.98 43.13
CA SER A 454 25.92 -24.90 43.03
C SER A 454 26.60 -24.80 41.67
N THR A 455 26.44 -25.81 40.81
CA THR A 455 26.94 -25.85 39.43
C THR A 455 26.13 -24.96 38.48
N PHE A 456 24.92 -24.52 38.85
CA PHE A 456 24.06 -23.71 37.99
C PHE A 456 24.44 -22.23 38.14
N ALA A 457 24.93 -21.62 37.07
CA ALA A 457 25.31 -20.21 37.06
C ALA A 457 24.08 -19.30 36.94
N PHE A 458 23.72 -18.61 38.01
CA PHE A 458 22.57 -17.69 38.06
C PHE A 458 22.72 -16.51 37.09
N GLN A 459 21.63 -16.12 36.43
CA GLN A 459 21.58 -14.98 35.48
C GLN A 459 20.62 -13.89 35.95
N TYR A 460 19.31 -14.20 36.07
CA TYR A 460 18.29 -13.24 36.46
C TYR A 460 17.04 -13.92 37.03
N ILE A 461 16.08 -13.12 37.50
CA ILE A 461 14.78 -13.57 38.01
C ILE A 461 13.69 -13.05 37.08
N GLU A 462 12.75 -13.92 36.71
CA GLU A 462 11.62 -13.58 35.85
C GLU A 462 10.31 -14.04 36.52
N GLY A 463 9.57 -13.11 37.13
CA GLY A 463 8.35 -13.42 37.85
C GLY A 463 8.57 -14.44 39.00
N PRO A 464 7.88 -15.60 39.02
CA PRO A 464 8.08 -16.65 40.03
C PRO A 464 9.28 -17.58 39.74
N TYR A 465 10.01 -17.37 38.62
CA TYR A 465 11.09 -18.25 38.17
C TYR A 465 12.50 -17.66 38.42
N ARG A 466 13.47 -18.53 38.72
CA ARG A 466 14.91 -18.22 38.69
C ARG A 466 15.51 -18.79 37.41
N VAL A 467 16.33 -17.98 36.74
CA VAL A 467 16.93 -18.33 35.44
C VAL A 467 18.45 -18.49 35.59
N TYR A 468 18.95 -19.62 35.11
CA TYR A 468 20.36 -20.03 35.15
C TYR A 468 20.87 -20.26 33.73
N LYS A 469 22.18 -20.08 33.52
CA LYS A 469 22.82 -20.37 32.22
C LYS A 469 22.90 -21.89 32.03
N ALA A 470 22.48 -22.39 30.86
CA ALA A 470 22.76 -23.75 30.47
C ALA A 470 24.23 -23.84 29.98
N ASN A 471 24.99 -24.82 30.47
CA ASN A 471 26.34 -25.07 29.95
C ASN A 471 26.23 -25.66 28.53
N GLU A 472 27.02 -25.14 27.59
CA GLU A 472 27.02 -25.59 26.19
C GLU A 472 27.32 -27.09 26.08
N GLU A 473 28.19 -27.63 26.93
CA GLU A 473 28.49 -29.07 27.00
C GLU A 473 27.28 -29.94 27.41
N MET A 474 26.34 -29.42 28.21
CA MET A 474 25.11 -30.16 28.57
C MET A 474 24.13 -30.27 27.40
N ILE A 475 24.23 -29.38 26.41
CA ILE A 475 23.35 -29.34 25.24
C ILE A 475 24.02 -30.03 24.04
N LEU A 476 25.34 -29.85 23.88
CA LEU A 476 26.11 -30.38 22.75
C LEU A 476 26.54 -31.85 22.90
N ASN A 477 26.59 -32.42 24.11
CA ASN A 477 26.87 -33.86 24.29
C ASN A 477 25.73 -34.76 23.79
N ASN A 478 24.60 -34.18 23.38
CA ASN A 478 23.45 -34.87 22.77
C ASN A 478 23.28 -34.51 21.27
N TYR A 479 24.28 -33.88 20.65
CA TYR A 479 24.30 -33.49 19.23
C TYR A 479 24.94 -34.56 18.32
#